data_AF-A0A1V5TLE7-F1
#
_entry.id   AF-A0A1V5TLE7-F1
#
_cell.length_a   1.000
_cell.length_b   1.000
_cell.length_c   1.000
_cell.angle_alpha   90.00
_cell.angle_beta   90.00
_cell.angle_gamma   90.00
#
_symmetry.space_group_name_H-M   'P 1'
#
loop_
_entity.id
_entity.type
_entity.pdbx_description
1 polymer ?
#
loop_
_entity_poly.entity_id
_entity_poly.type
_entity_poly.pdbx_seq_one_letter_code
_entity_poly.pdbx_strand_id
1 'polypeptide(L)'
;MSAFSLTATTKKVFGRLAVLLMAAALLTTVFGACTPESIQTDANQTTAQPSDAGLTSLEAQKLAWSKAKGVFDDCVLFRMAPVESKDSTALKLSADWQTSDRSGAWFAWYADSNSGDWFMVSIVGKKIDKVDIGTRSFSAEAFDSALPKENTAVSMKDAASAAKAQGANMDVVTWVEFQCERFSGSAGRLPLWVFTCSDTLDSGVTLNYKIYVNAATGKVEGALNDRNEDMALPIDIEDLQKPRTENHEADLRKFFSFISQGEPVWAVRQLEHSLSPDEATAQMWLANFQSLKTLEVVSVEQTNLEQWTDQWESYKVVLNVTTDETPDKYGWENGENTRWITLVPQGAGDWKIASIGTSP
;
A
#
# COMPACT_ATOMS: atom_id res chain seq x y z
N MET A 1 54.62 -29.62 -41.64
CA MET A 1 53.70 -30.77 -41.55
C MET A 1 52.51 -30.35 -40.72
N SER A 2 51.31 -30.70 -41.21
CA SER A 2 49.98 -30.42 -40.64
C SER A 2 49.48 -28.97 -40.77
N ALA A 3 48.70 -28.77 -41.83
CA ALA A 3 47.98 -27.57 -42.19
C ALA A 3 46.60 -27.51 -41.50
N PHE A 4 46.08 -26.32 -41.22
CA PHE A 4 44.66 -26.03 -41.41
C PHE A 4 44.49 -24.55 -41.78
N SER A 5 43.92 -24.35 -42.97
CA SER A 5 43.59 -23.07 -43.59
C SER A 5 42.11 -22.77 -43.30
N LEU A 6 41.82 -21.53 -42.92
CA LEU A 6 40.46 -21.00 -42.86
C LEU A 6 40.40 -19.76 -43.77
N THR A 7 39.87 -19.97 -44.98
CA THR A 7 39.49 -18.91 -45.91
C THR A 7 38.16 -18.27 -45.49
N ALA A 8 38.18 -16.95 -45.54
CA ALA A 8 37.10 -16.01 -45.32
C ALA A 8 35.88 -16.22 -46.22
N THR A 9 34.75 -15.54 -45.92
CA THR A 9 34.10 -14.55 -46.80
C THR A 9 32.91 -13.88 -46.08
N THR A 10 33.06 -12.58 -45.80
CA THR A 10 32.11 -11.42 -45.83
C THR A 10 30.58 -11.66 -45.78
N LYS A 11 29.73 -10.79 -45.20
CA LYS A 11 29.73 -9.31 -45.29
C LYS A 11 28.73 -8.70 -44.29
N LYS A 12 29.11 -7.54 -43.76
CA LYS A 12 28.35 -6.61 -42.91
C LYS A 12 27.26 -5.86 -43.68
N VAL A 13 26.19 -5.47 -42.99
CA VAL A 13 25.59 -4.13 -43.12
C VAL A 13 25.37 -3.57 -41.70
N PHE A 14 26.18 -2.57 -41.36
CA PHE A 14 25.98 -1.54 -40.32
C PHE A 14 24.73 -0.72 -40.67
N GLY A 15 24.00 -0.05 -39.80
CA GLY A 15 24.23 0.58 -38.50
C GLY A 15 22.98 1.49 -38.26
N ARG A 16 22.85 2.33 -37.25
CA ARG A 16 23.65 2.81 -36.12
C ARG A 16 22.72 3.75 -35.34
N LEU A 17 22.94 3.84 -34.02
CA LEU A 17 22.78 5.01 -33.12
C LEU A 17 21.42 5.73 -33.08
N ALA A 18 20.76 6.04 -31.95
CA ALA A 18 21.11 6.45 -30.58
C ALA A 18 20.48 7.84 -30.30
N VAL A 19 20.21 8.10 -29.02
CA VAL A 19 19.93 9.41 -28.37
C VAL A 19 18.44 9.84 -28.40
N LEU A 20 17.68 9.77 -27.29
CA LEU A 20 17.59 10.59 -26.06
C LEU A 20 16.73 11.87 -26.19
N LEU A 21 16.00 12.15 -25.10
CA LEU A 21 15.40 13.41 -24.60
C LEU A 21 13.89 13.70 -24.75
N MET A 22 13.36 14.02 -23.56
CA MET A 22 12.10 14.65 -23.19
C MET A 22 11.78 15.94 -23.94
N ALA A 23 10.50 16.30 -24.03
CA ALA A 23 10.02 17.65 -23.69
C ALA A 23 8.50 17.68 -23.53
N ALA A 24 8.07 18.39 -22.49
CA ALA A 24 6.71 18.78 -22.17
C ALA A 24 6.24 20.00 -23.00
N ALA A 25 4.92 20.17 -23.12
CA ALA A 25 4.23 21.46 -23.32
C ALA A 25 2.77 21.28 -22.83
N LEU A 26 2.38 21.80 -21.67
CA LEU A 26 1.85 23.16 -21.42
C LEU A 26 0.66 23.53 -22.31
N LEU A 27 -0.55 23.58 -21.73
CA LEU A 27 -1.64 24.44 -22.21
C LEU A 27 -2.41 25.05 -21.01
N THR A 28 -1.99 26.27 -20.68
CA THR A 28 -2.76 27.48 -20.37
C THR A 28 -4.05 27.38 -19.52
N THR A 29 -3.92 27.97 -18.32
CA THR A 29 -4.97 28.57 -17.49
C THR A 29 -5.79 29.64 -18.24
N VAL A 30 -7.12 29.54 -18.19
CA VAL A 30 -8.04 30.66 -18.38
C VAL A 30 -8.82 30.86 -17.08
N PHE A 31 -8.66 32.04 -16.48
CA PHE A 31 -9.50 32.54 -15.39
C PHE A 31 -10.93 32.74 -15.89
N GLY A 32 -11.91 32.18 -15.18
CA GLY A 32 -13.33 32.34 -15.44
C GLY A 32 -14.14 32.32 -14.14
N ALA A 33 -14.66 33.50 -13.79
CA ALA A 33 -15.56 33.89 -12.71
C ALA A 33 -16.39 32.82 -11.97
N CYS A 34 -16.46 33.01 -10.65
CA CYS A 34 -17.43 32.46 -9.70
C CYS A 34 -18.89 32.65 -10.15
N THR A 35 -19.68 31.57 -10.11
CA THR A 35 -21.09 31.61 -9.70
C THR A 35 -21.40 30.36 -8.86
N PRO A 36 -22.24 30.45 -7.81
CA PRO A 36 -22.57 29.32 -6.96
C PRO A 36 -23.70 28.51 -7.61
N GLU A 37 -23.37 27.36 -8.19
CA GLU A 37 -24.39 26.39 -8.63
C GLU A 37 -24.78 25.45 -7.49
N SER A 38 -26.09 25.34 -7.36
CA SER A 38 -26.85 24.54 -6.41
C SER A 38 -26.39 23.08 -6.34
N ILE A 39 -26.29 22.56 -5.12
CA ILE A 39 -26.20 21.13 -4.83
C ILE A 39 -27.49 20.47 -5.36
N GLN A 40 -27.42 19.89 -6.56
CA GLN A 40 -28.35 18.86 -6.99
C GLN A 40 -27.84 17.52 -6.45
N THR A 41 -28.55 17.00 -5.46
CA THR A 41 -28.48 15.60 -5.06
C THR A 41 -28.96 14.73 -6.21
N ASP A 42 -28.02 14.20 -7.01
CA ASP A 42 -28.28 13.14 -7.97
C ASP A 42 -28.47 11.81 -7.22
N ALA A 43 -29.68 11.61 -6.74
CA ALA A 43 -30.23 10.29 -6.44
C ALA A 43 -30.54 9.57 -7.76
N ASN A 44 -29.50 9.06 -8.41
CA ASN A 44 -29.62 8.10 -9.51
C ASN A 44 -28.71 6.90 -9.23
N GLN A 45 -29.03 6.16 -8.16
CA GLN A 45 -28.75 4.73 -8.16
C GLN A 45 -29.65 4.09 -9.21
N THR A 46 -29.17 4.08 -10.46
CA THR A 46 -29.68 3.20 -11.50
C THR A 46 -29.52 1.79 -10.95
N THR A 47 -30.63 1.17 -10.53
CA THR A 47 -30.70 -0.24 -10.18
C THR A 47 -30.25 -1.01 -11.41
N ALA A 48 -28.96 -1.36 -11.47
CA ALA A 48 -28.42 -2.23 -12.48
C ALA A 48 -29.27 -3.51 -12.45
N GLN A 49 -29.95 -3.80 -13.55
CA GLN A 49 -30.58 -5.10 -13.72
C GLN A 49 -29.51 -6.17 -13.47
N PRO A 50 -29.85 -7.31 -12.84
CA PRO A 50 -28.91 -8.39 -12.59
C PRO A 50 -28.45 -8.96 -13.95
N SER A 51 -27.40 -8.38 -14.52
CA SER A 51 -26.79 -8.84 -15.75
C SER A 51 -26.28 -10.25 -15.49
N ASP A 52 -26.63 -11.22 -16.34
CA ASP A 52 -25.99 -12.54 -16.50
C ASP A 52 -24.82 -12.81 -15.52
N ALA A 53 -25.21 -13.16 -14.29
CA ALA A 53 -24.48 -12.82 -13.06
C ALA A 53 -23.18 -13.60 -12.84
N GLY A 54 -22.19 -13.40 -13.71
CA GLY A 54 -20.83 -13.89 -13.55
C GLY A 54 -20.72 -15.34 -13.06
N LEU A 55 -19.67 -15.61 -12.29
CA LEU A 55 -19.55 -16.83 -11.49
C LEU A 55 -19.35 -16.44 -10.02
N THR A 56 -19.81 -17.31 -9.13
CA THR A 56 -19.38 -17.31 -7.73
C THR A 56 -17.88 -17.64 -7.62
N SER A 57 -17.27 -17.34 -6.48
CA SER A 57 -15.85 -17.67 -6.22
C SER A 57 -15.57 -19.16 -6.43
N LEU A 58 -16.43 -20.04 -5.91
CA LEU A 58 -16.27 -21.50 -6.04
C LEU A 58 -16.55 -22.01 -7.47
N GLU A 59 -17.56 -21.46 -8.16
CA GLU A 59 -17.81 -21.81 -9.56
C GLU A 59 -16.63 -21.42 -10.47
N ALA A 60 -16.03 -20.25 -10.23
CA ALA A 60 -14.87 -19.78 -10.98
C ALA A 60 -13.61 -20.60 -10.68
N GLN A 61 -13.37 -21.01 -9.44
CA GLN A 61 -12.28 -21.94 -9.08
C GLN A 61 -12.40 -23.25 -9.85
N LYS A 62 -13.58 -23.88 -9.81
CA LYS A 62 -13.88 -25.11 -10.54
C LYS A 62 -13.69 -24.97 -12.05
N LEU A 63 -14.15 -23.86 -12.63
CA LEU A 63 -13.97 -23.60 -14.06
C LEU A 63 -12.50 -23.42 -14.41
N ALA A 64 -11.74 -22.65 -13.63
CA ALA A 64 -10.31 -22.46 -13.84
C ALA A 64 -9.54 -23.78 -13.69
N TRP A 65 -9.88 -24.60 -12.69
CA TRP A 65 -9.25 -25.90 -12.46
C TRP A 65 -9.42 -26.85 -13.65
N SER A 66 -10.59 -26.81 -14.30
CA SER A 66 -10.87 -27.65 -15.48
C SER A 66 -9.83 -27.47 -16.60
N LYS A 67 -9.22 -26.28 -16.67
CA LYS A 67 -8.13 -25.96 -17.58
C LYS A 67 -6.75 -26.18 -16.95
N ALA A 68 -6.61 -25.86 -15.67
CA ALA A 68 -5.35 -25.92 -14.93
C ALA A 68 -4.71 -27.31 -14.92
N LYS A 69 -5.52 -28.34 -14.63
CA LYS A 69 -5.08 -29.74 -14.55
C LYS A 69 -4.51 -30.33 -15.85
N GLY A 70 -4.65 -29.62 -16.97
CA GLY A 70 -4.09 -30.00 -18.27
C GLY A 70 -2.84 -29.22 -18.65
N VAL A 71 -2.39 -28.28 -17.82
CA VAL A 71 -1.19 -27.45 -18.06
C VAL A 71 0.00 -28.00 -17.27
N PHE A 72 -0.20 -28.25 -15.97
CA PHE A 72 0.80 -28.86 -15.10
C PHE A 72 0.23 -30.11 -14.43
N ASP A 73 1.09 -31.12 -14.24
CA ASP A 73 0.72 -32.38 -13.59
C ASP A 73 0.37 -32.16 -12.10
N ASP A 74 1.06 -31.23 -11.43
CA ASP A 74 0.86 -30.94 -10.01
C ASP A 74 0.84 -29.43 -9.72
N CYS A 75 -0.30 -28.79 -10.02
CA CYS A 75 -0.50 -27.38 -9.70
C CYS A 75 -1.46 -27.12 -8.54
N VAL A 76 -1.24 -25.99 -7.88
CA VAL A 76 -2.08 -25.45 -6.81
C VAL A 76 -2.60 -24.07 -7.18
N LEU A 77 -3.80 -23.73 -6.71
CA LEU A 77 -4.31 -22.37 -6.75
C LEU A 77 -3.49 -21.53 -5.76
N PHE A 78 -2.74 -20.54 -6.23
CA PHE A 78 -1.95 -19.67 -5.35
C PHE A 78 -2.53 -18.26 -5.19
N ARG A 79 -3.34 -17.82 -6.16
CA ARG A 79 -4.00 -16.51 -6.11
C ARG A 79 -5.28 -16.53 -6.93
N MET A 80 -6.28 -15.78 -6.48
CA MET A 80 -7.47 -15.50 -7.29
C MET A 80 -8.07 -14.15 -6.94
N ALA A 81 -8.51 -13.40 -7.94
CA ALA A 81 -9.12 -12.09 -7.73
C ALA A 81 -10.37 -11.90 -8.60
N PRO A 82 -11.49 -11.41 -8.02
CA PRO A 82 -12.64 -10.94 -8.77
C PRO A 82 -12.35 -9.59 -9.43
N VAL A 83 -12.92 -9.37 -10.61
CA VAL A 83 -12.98 -8.04 -11.26
C VAL A 83 -14.35 -7.81 -11.91
N GLU A 84 -14.82 -6.56 -11.88
CA GLU A 84 -16.10 -6.18 -12.47
C GLU A 84 -16.19 -6.51 -13.98
N SER A 85 -15.09 -6.31 -14.72
CA SER A 85 -15.02 -6.62 -16.15
C SER A 85 -13.61 -6.99 -16.61
N LYS A 86 -13.50 -7.58 -17.80
CA LYS A 86 -12.22 -7.95 -18.43
C LYS A 86 -11.27 -6.77 -18.67
N ASP A 87 -11.82 -5.59 -18.87
CA ASP A 87 -11.08 -4.36 -19.21
C ASP A 87 -10.82 -3.51 -17.95
N SER A 88 -11.19 -4.02 -16.78
CA SER A 88 -11.04 -3.32 -15.51
C SER A 88 -9.55 -3.19 -15.17
N THR A 89 -9.06 -1.97 -15.15
CA THR A 89 -7.68 -1.64 -14.72
C THR A 89 -7.54 -1.59 -13.20
N ALA A 90 -8.67 -1.53 -12.49
CA ALA A 90 -8.77 -1.66 -11.04
C ALA A 90 -9.54 -2.93 -10.69
N LEU A 91 -9.21 -3.59 -9.57
CA LEU A 91 -9.99 -4.74 -9.12
C LEU A 91 -11.13 -4.25 -8.25
N LYS A 92 -12.19 -3.87 -8.94
CA LYS A 92 -13.44 -3.41 -8.35
C LYS A 92 -14.38 -4.60 -8.15
N LEU A 93 -15.00 -4.65 -6.98
CA LEU A 93 -15.98 -5.66 -6.60
C LEU A 93 -17.35 -5.31 -7.17
N SER A 94 -18.17 -6.34 -7.44
CA SER A 94 -19.58 -6.13 -7.77
C SER A 94 -20.32 -5.55 -6.57
N ALA A 95 -21.27 -4.64 -6.77
CA ALA A 95 -21.93 -3.95 -5.64
C ALA A 95 -22.63 -4.91 -4.64
N ASP A 96 -23.03 -6.10 -5.09
CA ASP A 96 -23.71 -7.11 -4.28
C ASP A 96 -22.80 -8.24 -3.79
N TRP A 97 -21.47 -8.13 -3.96
CA TRP A 97 -20.50 -9.22 -3.77
C TRP A 97 -20.62 -9.92 -2.40
N GLN A 98 -20.88 -9.15 -1.34
CA GLN A 98 -21.05 -9.67 0.03
C GLN A 98 -22.24 -10.63 0.16
N THR A 99 -23.21 -10.53 -0.75
CA THR A 99 -24.44 -11.34 -0.73
C THR A 99 -24.51 -12.34 -1.87
N SER A 100 -23.92 -12.03 -3.02
CA SER A 100 -24.00 -12.84 -4.23
C SER A 100 -22.82 -13.79 -4.39
N ASP A 101 -21.65 -13.47 -3.80
CA ASP A 101 -20.36 -14.10 -4.09
C ASP A 101 -19.90 -13.96 -5.55
N ARG A 102 -20.59 -13.16 -6.36
CA ARG A 102 -20.45 -13.15 -7.81
C ARG A 102 -19.54 -12.04 -8.30
N SER A 103 -18.84 -12.33 -9.39
CA SER A 103 -18.06 -11.35 -10.15
C SER A 103 -18.21 -11.58 -11.65
N GLY A 104 -18.29 -10.49 -12.41
CA GLY A 104 -18.41 -10.48 -13.87
C GLY A 104 -17.18 -11.06 -14.57
N ALA A 105 -16.02 -11.00 -13.93
CA ALA A 105 -14.81 -11.66 -14.37
C ALA A 105 -13.94 -12.10 -13.17
N TRP A 106 -13.03 -13.04 -13.43
CA TRP A 106 -12.09 -13.59 -12.47
C TRP A 106 -10.74 -13.83 -13.10
N PHE A 107 -9.67 -13.58 -12.33
CA PHE A 107 -8.33 -14.04 -12.63
C PHE A 107 -7.91 -15.07 -11.60
N ALA A 108 -7.60 -16.28 -12.05
CA ALA A 108 -7.12 -17.36 -11.20
C ALA A 108 -5.71 -17.74 -11.63
N TRP A 109 -4.76 -17.69 -10.69
CA TRP A 109 -3.38 -18.06 -10.95
C TRP A 109 -3.05 -19.38 -10.27
N TYR A 110 -2.45 -20.27 -11.06
CA TYR A 110 -1.99 -21.58 -10.64
C TYR A 110 -0.48 -21.64 -10.76
N ALA A 111 0.15 -22.28 -9.78
CA ALA A 111 1.59 -22.50 -9.76
C ALA A 111 1.85 -24.00 -9.80
N ASP A 112 2.86 -24.41 -10.58
CA ASP A 112 3.42 -25.75 -10.50
C ASP A 112 4.16 -25.91 -9.17
N SER A 113 3.81 -26.97 -8.44
CA SER A 113 4.32 -27.20 -7.08
C SER A 113 5.82 -27.50 -7.08
N ASN A 114 6.37 -27.96 -8.21
CA ASN A 114 7.76 -28.42 -8.33
C ASN A 114 8.72 -27.37 -8.91
N SER A 115 8.29 -26.65 -9.96
CA SER A 115 9.14 -25.69 -10.69
C SER A 115 8.97 -24.24 -10.24
N GLY A 116 7.82 -23.89 -9.65
CA GLY A 116 7.44 -22.50 -9.37
C GLY A 116 6.96 -21.73 -10.62
N ASP A 117 6.88 -22.38 -11.79
CA ASP A 117 6.22 -21.83 -12.97
C ASP A 117 4.73 -21.58 -12.69
N TRP A 118 4.14 -20.61 -13.38
CA TRP A 118 2.72 -20.29 -13.18
C TRP A 118 2.00 -20.03 -14.50
N PHE A 119 0.68 -20.16 -14.46
CA PHE A 119 -0.18 -19.63 -15.50
C PHE A 119 -1.42 -18.99 -14.88
N MET A 120 -2.04 -18.12 -15.64
CA MET A 120 -3.27 -17.44 -15.29
C MET A 120 -4.40 -17.91 -16.18
N VAL A 121 -5.56 -18.17 -15.59
CA VAL A 121 -6.83 -18.36 -16.28
C VAL A 121 -7.67 -17.10 -16.08
N SER A 122 -7.98 -16.41 -17.19
CA SER A 122 -8.94 -15.30 -17.23
C SER A 122 -10.33 -15.86 -17.54
N ILE A 123 -11.31 -15.51 -16.72
CA ILE A 123 -12.71 -15.89 -16.87
C ILE A 123 -13.53 -14.63 -17.04
N VAL A 124 -14.43 -14.61 -18.03
CA VAL A 124 -15.36 -13.51 -18.28
C VAL A 124 -16.77 -14.07 -18.43
N GLY A 125 -17.70 -13.52 -17.65
CA GLY A 125 -19.04 -14.08 -17.48
C GLY A 125 -18.94 -15.50 -16.90
N LYS A 126 -19.26 -16.50 -17.72
CA LYS A 126 -19.27 -17.93 -17.35
C LYS A 126 -18.30 -18.78 -18.18
N LYS A 127 -17.34 -18.15 -18.86
CA LYS A 127 -16.45 -18.81 -19.82
C LYS A 127 -15.00 -18.40 -19.58
N ILE A 128 -14.09 -19.31 -19.88
CA ILE A 128 -12.66 -18.99 -19.95
C ILE A 128 -12.44 -18.12 -21.19
N ASP A 129 -11.85 -16.95 -20.99
CA ASP A 129 -11.53 -16.00 -22.05
C ASP A 129 -10.09 -16.21 -22.56
N LYS A 130 -9.13 -16.28 -21.64
CA LYS A 130 -7.71 -16.42 -21.96
C LYS A 130 -6.99 -17.31 -20.95
N VAL A 131 -5.97 -18.02 -21.42
CA VAL A 131 -4.94 -18.64 -20.58
C VAL A 131 -3.61 -18.00 -20.93
N ASP A 132 -2.89 -17.51 -19.93
CA ASP A 132 -1.58 -16.88 -20.10
C ASP A 132 -0.54 -17.64 -19.29
N ILE A 133 0.46 -18.21 -19.98
CA ILE A 133 1.56 -18.92 -19.34
C ILE A 133 2.69 -17.91 -19.16
N GLY A 134 2.99 -17.59 -17.90
CA GLY A 134 4.02 -16.63 -17.56
C GLY A 134 5.16 -17.32 -16.82
N THR A 135 6.40 -16.99 -17.17
CA THR A 135 7.53 -17.24 -16.27
C THR A 135 7.66 -16.01 -15.38
N ARG A 136 7.52 -16.16 -14.04
CA ARG A 136 7.89 -15.07 -13.11
C ARG A 136 9.37 -15.21 -12.78
N SER A 137 10.02 -14.06 -12.59
CA SER A 137 11.41 -13.91 -12.15
C SER A 137 11.60 -14.07 -10.62
N PHE A 138 10.59 -14.53 -9.88
CA PHE A 138 10.79 -14.81 -8.45
C PHE A 138 11.53 -16.15 -8.30
N SER A 139 12.37 -16.25 -7.28
CA SER A 139 13.06 -17.50 -6.94
C SER A 139 12.08 -18.67 -6.97
N ALA A 140 12.43 -19.76 -7.65
CA ALA A 140 11.64 -20.99 -7.67
C ALA A 140 11.34 -21.41 -6.22
N GLU A 141 10.15 -21.09 -5.74
CA GLU A 141 9.69 -21.46 -4.42
C GLU A 141 8.65 -22.56 -4.64
N ALA A 142 8.98 -23.76 -4.18
CA ALA A 142 8.05 -24.88 -4.21
C ALA A 142 6.82 -24.50 -3.37
N PHE A 143 5.64 -24.66 -3.96
CA PHE A 143 4.40 -24.52 -3.22
C PHE A 143 4.06 -25.85 -2.55
N ASP A 144 3.54 -25.79 -1.33
CA ASP A 144 3.09 -26.99 -0.62
C ASP A 144 1.93 -27.63 -1.41
N SER A 145 2.09 -28.90 -1.78
CA SER A 145 1.08 -29.66 -2.53
C SER A 145 -0.21 -29.89 -1.74
N ALA A 146 -0.20 -29.60 -0.43
CA ALA A 146 -1.39 -29.55 0.42
C ALA A 146 -2.28 -28.31 0.19
N LEU A 147 -1.80 -27.30 -0.54
CA LEU A 147 -2.62 -26.12 -0.86
C LEU A 147 -3.79 -26.49 -1.79
N PRO A 148 -4.89 -25.70 -1.77
CA PRO A 148 -6.06 -25.98 -2.60
C PRO A 148 -5.72 -26.08 -4.08
N LYS A 149 -6.25 -27.11 -4.73
CA LYS A 149 -6.13 -27.31 -6.19
C LYS A 149 -7.40 -26.89 -6.90
N GLU A 150 -8.46 -27.68 -6.73
CA GLU A 150 -9.71 -27.47 -7.45
C GLU A 150 -10.57 -26.37 -6.84
N ASN A 151 -10.84 -26.47 -5.54
CA ASN A 151 -11.68 -25.51 -4.81
C ASN A 151 -11.17 -25.34 -3.38
N THR A 152 -11.43 -24.17 -2.84
CA THR A 152 -11.44 -23.85 -1.41
C THR A 152 -12.72 -24.39 -0.76
N ALA A 153 -12.70 -24.57 0.55
CA ALA A 153 -13.88 -25.03 1.29
C ALA A 153 -14.86 -23.89 1.58
N VAL A 154 -14.36 -22.66 1.65
CA VAL A 154 -15.09 -21.46 2.04
C VAL A 154 -15.13 -20.48 0.88
N SER A 155 -16.34 -20.07 0.49
CA SER A 155 -16.54 -19.04 -0.54
C SER A 155 -16.09 -17.67 -0.05
N MET A 156 -15.85 -16.72 -0.97
CA MET A 156 -15.54 -15.33 -0.60
C MET A 156 -16.65 -14.72 0.27
N LYS A 157 -17.92 -14.97 -0.08
CA LYS A 157 -19.08 -14.55 0.73
C LYS A 157 -19.10 -15.14 2.14
N ASP A 158 -18.83 -16.44 2.28
CA ASP A 158 -18.85 -17.09 3.59
C ASP A 158 -17.68 -16.60 4.46
N ALA A 159 -16.52 -16.36 3.84
CA ALA A 159 -15.38 -15.76 4.51
C ALA A 159 -15.67 -14.31 4.97
N ALA A 160 -16.34 -13.51 4.14
CA ALA A 160 -16.79 -12.17 4.52
C ALA A 160 -17.80 -12.22 5.67
N SER A 161 -18.70 -13.20 5.65
CA SER A 161 -19.68 -13.42 6.72
C SER A 161 -19.00 -13.81 8.04
N ALA A 162 -17.94 -14.64 7.99
CA ALA A 162 -17.14 -15.00 9.15
C ALA A 162 -16.38 -13.80 9.74
N ALA A 163 -15.78 -12.95 8.90
CA ALA A 163 -15.15 -11.70 9.34
C ALA A 163 -16.16 -10.76 9.99
N LYS A 164 -17.32 -10.56 9.36
CA LYS A 164 -18.41 -9.73 9.91
C LYS A 164 -18.92 -10.25 11.25
N ALA A 165 -19.01 -11.57 11.42
CA ALA A 165 -19.40 -12.18 12.69
C ALA A 165 -18.39 -11.92 13.83
N GLN A 166 -17.14 -11.58 13.51
CA GLN A 166 -16.13 -11.13 14.48
C GLN A 166 -16.09 -9.60 14.64
N GLY A 167 -17.06 -8.87 14.08
CA GLY A 167 -17.14 -7.42 14.22
C GLY A 167 -16.34 -6.64 13.18
N ALA A 168 -15.86 -7.28 12.11
CA ALA A 168 -15.26 -6.54 10.99
C ALA A 168 -16.28 -5.64 10.29
N ASN A 169 -15.88 -4.41 10.00
CA ASN A 169 -16.60 -3.52 9.10
C ASN A 169 -16.34 -3.93 7.65
N MET A 170 -17.31 -4.59 7.02
CA MET A 170 -17.18 -5.07 5.64
C MET A 170 -17.57 -4.00 4.59
N ASP A 171 -18.14 -2.88 5.02
CA ASP A 171 -18.59 -1.81 4.12
C ASP A 171 -17.42 -0.95 3.61
N VAL A 172 -16.27 -1.04 4.29
CA VAL A 172 -15.01 -0.34 3.95
C VAL A 172 -14.04 -1.22 3.16
N VAL A 173 -14.46 -2.42 2.75
CA VAL A 173 -13.67 -3.29 1.88
C VAL A 173 -13.58 -2.68 0.49
N THR A 174 -12.35 -2.33 0.10
CA THR A 174 -12.04 -1.80 -1.23
C THR A 174 -11.63 -2.88 -2.19
N TRP A 175 -11.13 -4.00 -1.67
CA TRP A 175 -10.56 -5.07 -2.46
C TRP A 175 -10.65 -6.44 -1.77
N VAL A 176 -10.85 -7.50 -2.55
CA VAL A 176 -10.78 -8.89 -2.08
C VAL A 176 -9.93 -9.73 -3.00
N GLU A 177 -9.14 -10.63 -2.42
CA GLU A 177 -8.46 -11.68 -3.17
C GLU A 177 -8.26 -12.93 -2.33
N PHE A 178 -8.10 -14.06 -3.00
CA PHE A 178 -7.56 -15.27 -2.41
C PHE A 178 -6.05 -15.29 -2.64
N GLN A 179 -5.28 -15.67 -1.61
CA GLN A 179 -3.84 -15.85 -1.70
C GLN A 179 -3.35 -17.00 -0.82
N CYS A 180 -2.24 -17.62 -1.25
CA CYS A 180 -1.49 -18.59 -0.46
C CYS A 180 -0.25 -17.94 0.15
N GLU A 181 -0.41 -17.35 1.34
CA GLU A 181 0.64 -16.57 2.03
C GLU A 181 0.97 -17.13 3.41
N ARG A 182 2.14 -16.75 3.94
CA ARG A 182 2.47 -16.99 5.35
C ARG A 182 1.80 -15.92 6.18
N PHE A 183 0.94 -16.31 7.10
CA PHE A 183 0.36 -15.41 8.10
C PHE A 183 1.17 -15.48 9.40
N SER A 184 1.17 -14.42 10.20
CA SER A 184 1.96 -14.32 11.44
C SER A 184 1.83 -15.58 12.31
N GLY A 185 2.96 -16.16 12.72
CA GLY A 185 3.00 -17.36 13.56
C GLY A 185 2.61 -18.70 12.90
N SER A 186 2.21 -18.71 11.63
CA SER A 186 1.87 -19.96 10.93
C SER A 186 3.13 -20.75 10.54
N ALA A 187 3.06 -22.09 10.66
CA ALA A 187 4.18 -22.98 10.30
C ALA A 187 4.44 -23.06 8.78
N GLY A 188 3.48 -22.63 7.97
CA GLY A 188 3.52 -22.72 6.51
C GLY A 188 2.53 -21.73 5.87
N ARG A 189 2.41 -21.80 4.54
CA ARG A 189 1.43 -20.97 3.83
C ARG A 189 0.02 -21.43 4.16
N LEU A 190 -0.87 -20.47 4.35
CA LEU A 190 -2.29 -20.71 4.52
C LEU A 190 -3.04 -20.25 3.25
N PRO A 191 -4.11 -20.96 2.86
CA PRO A 191 -5.03 -20.48 1.85
C PRO A 191 -5.95 -19.43 2.49
N LEU A 192 -5.81 -18.16 2.11
CA LEU A 192 -6.46 -17.03 2.77
C LEU A 192 -7.33 -16.25 1.79
N TRP A 193 -8.56 -15.96 2.17
CA TRP A 193 -9.29 -14.80 1.67
C TRP A 193 -8.77 -13.56 2.41
N VAL A 194 -8.31 -12.58 1.65
CA VAL A 194 -7.76 -11.32 2.12
C VAL A 194 -8.71 -10.20 1.73
N PHE A 195 -9.28 -9.54 2.73
CA PHE A 195 -10.16 -8.39 2.56
C PHE A 195 -9.39 -7.11 2.89
N THR A 196 -8.99 -6.36 1.88
CA THR A 196 -8.33 -5.06 2.07
C THR A 196 -9.39 -4.00 2.30
N CYS A 197 -9.22 -3.27 3.40
CA CYS A 197 -10.15 -2.29 3.92
C CYS A 197 -9.48 -0.90 3.92
N SER A 198 -10.28 0.13 3.66
CA SER A 198 -9.88 1.52 3.70
C SER A 198 -10.99 2.30 4.38
N ASP A 199 -10.81 2.58 5.67
CA ASP A 199 -11.81 3.23 6.52
C ASP A 199 -11.41 4.69 6.75
N THR A 200 -12.31 5.64 6.47
CA THR A 200 -12.05 7.06 6.69
C THR A 200 -12.56 7.44 8.06
N LEU A 201 -11.65 7.78 8.97
CA LEU A 201 -11.96 8.14 10.35
C LEU A 201 -12.47 9.59 10.44
N ASP A 202 -13.13 9.91 11.55
CA ASP A 202 -13.60 11.28 11.85
C ASP A 202 -12.46 12.32 11.89
N SER A 203 -11.21 11.88 12.12
CA SER A 203 -10.01 12.71 12.01
C SER A 203 -9.71 13.18 10.59
N GLY A 204 -10.37 12.61 9.57
CA GLY A 204 -10.07 12.79 8.15
C GLY A 204 -8.96 11.90 7.62
N VAL A 205 -8.34 11.08 8.49
CA VAL A 205 -7.30 10.12 8.13
C VAL A 205 -7.91 8.83 7.62
N THR A 206 -7.26 8.20 6.65
CA THR A 206 -7.64 6.86 6.17
C THR A 206 -6.83 5.79 6.91
N LEU A 207 -7.53 4.88 7.58
CA LEU A 207 -7.01 3.66 8.16
C LEU A 207 -7.07 2.54 7.12
N ASN A 208 -5.91 2.02 6.72
CA ASN A 208 -5.80 0.90 5.79
C ASN A 208 -5.42 -0.37 6.54
N TYR A 209 -6.16 -1.44 6.33
CA TYR A 209 -5.92 -2.73 6.97
C TYR A 209 -6.41 -3.89 6.09
N LYS A 210 -6.01 -5.10 6.44
CA LYS A 210 -6.37 -6.35 5.76
C LYS A 210 -6.92 -7.32 6.77
N ILE A 211 -8.01 -8.00 6.43
CA ILE A 211 -8.56 -9.10 7.23
C ILE A 211 -8.26 -10.41 6.53
N TYR A 212 -7.78 -11.40 7.28
CA TYR A 212 -7.37 -12.70 6.77
C TYR A 212 -8.32 -13.78 7.27
N VAL A 213 -8.96 -14.48 6.34
CA VAL A 213 -9.86 -15.59 6.64
C VAL A 213 -9.39 -16.84 5.92
N ASN A 214 -9.17 -17.90 6.68
CA ASN A 214 -8.71 -19.18 6.16
C ASN A 214 -9.76 -19.81 5.24
N ALA A 215 -9.46 -19.91 3.96
CA ALA A 215 -10.38 -20.41 2.94
C ALA A 215 -10.61 -21.93 3.03
N ALA A 216 -9.81 -22.65 3.82
CA ALA A 216 -10.02 -24.09 4.08
C ALA A 216 -10.93 -24.33 5.30
N THR A 217 -10.98 -23.42 6.27
CA THR A 217 -11.68 -23.65 7.55
C THR A 217 -12.75 -22.62 7.89
N GLY A 218 -12.70 -21.44 7.29
CA GLY A 218 -13.56 -20.29 7.60
C GLY A 218 -13.12 -19.53 8.85
N LYS A 219 -12.00 -19.93 9.47
CA LYS A 219 -11.44 -19.25 10.63
C LYS A 219 -10.89 -17.89 10.21
N VAL A 220 -11.29 -16.82 10.90
CA VAL A 220 -10.60 -15.52 10.81
C VAL A 220 -9.26 -15.67 11.53
N GLU A 221 -8.17 -15.54 10.79
CA GLU A 221 -6.81 -15.68 11.35
C GLU A 221 -6.36 -14.39 12.03
N GLY A 222 -6.85 -13.23 11.56
CA GLY A 222 -6.62 -11.93 12.18
C GLY A 222 -6.84 -10.79 11.20
N ALA A 223 -6.50 -9.59 11.64
CA ALA A 223 -6.38 -8.41 10.78
C ALA A 223 -5.02 -7.77 10.98
N LEU A 224 -4.47 -7.17 9.92
CA LEU A 224 -3.21 -6.44 9.95
C LEU A 224 -3.39 -5.06 9.35
N ASN A 225 -2.80 -4.01 9.92
CA ASN A 225 -2.74 -2.71 9.26
C ASN A 225 -1.79 -2.73 8.04
N ASP A 226 -1.66 -1.61 7.33
CA ASP A 226 -0.74 -1.44 6.20
C ASP A 226 0.76 -1.66 6.54
N ARG A 227 1.05 -1.88 7.82
CA ARG A 227 2.39 -2.03 8.40
C ARG A 227 2.62 -3.42 8.99
N ASN A 228 1.69 -4.34 8.76
CA ASN A 228 1.69 -5.72 9.25
C ASN A 228 1.61 -5.84 10.79
N GLU A 229 1.05 -4.86 11.49
CA GLU A 229 0.77 -4.96 12.93
C GLU A 229 -0.61 -5.59 13.16
N ASP A 230 -0.71 -6.46 14.17
CA ASP A 230 -1.95 -7.15 14.52
C ASP A 230 -3.03 -6.16 14.99
N MET A 231 -4.22 -6.29 14.42
CA MET A 231 -5.41 -5.55 14.81
C MET A 231 -6.48 -6.52 15.33
N ALA A 232 -6.93 -6.29 16.55
CA ALA A 232 -8.06 -7.03 17.10
C ALA A 232 -9.36 -6.66 16.38
N LEU A 233 -10.25 -7.63 16.20
CA LEU A 233 -11.60 -7.43 15.70
C LEU A 233 -12.62 -7.53 16.85
N PRO A 234 -13.62 -6.62 16.94
CA PRO A 234 -13.77 -5.40 16.14
C PRO A 234 -12.62 -4.40 16.39
N ILE A 235 -12.31 -3.59 15.38
CA ILE A 235 -11.28 -2.55 15.50
C ILE A 235 -11.79 -1.47 16.44
N ASP A 236 -11.07 -1.24 17.54
CA ASP A 236 -11.36 -0.17 18.49
C ASP A 236 -10.76 1.16 17.98
N ILE A 237 -11.55 1.87 17.16
CA ILE A 237 -11.15 3.16 16.59
C ILE A 237 -10.89 4.21 17.69
N GLU A 238 -11.68 4.18 18.76
CA GLU A 238 -11.49 5.12 19.88
C GLU A 238 -10.16 4.88 20.58
N ASP A 239 -9.75 3.62 20.75
CA ASP A 239 -8.46 3.27 21.33
C ASP A 239 -7.28 3.67 20.43
N LEU A 240 -7.40 3.46 19.12
CA LEU A 240 -6.39 3.90 18.14
C LEU A 240 -6.14 5.41 18.17
N GLN A 241 -7.12 6.21 18.60
CA GLN A 241 -7.03 7.67 18.69
C GLN A 241 -6.54 8.18 20.06
N LYS A 242 -6.27 7.29 21.04
CA LYS A 242 -5.78 7.73 22.35
C LYS A 242 -4.28 8.04 22.30
N PRO A 243 -3.83 9.15 22.90
CA PRO A 243 -2.42 9.45 23.01
C PRO A 243 -1.66 8.30 23.69
N ARG A 244 -0.53 7.90 23.11
CA ARG A 244 0.32 6.85 23.66
C ARG A 244 1.19 7.39 24.79
N THR A 245 1.27 6.64 25.89
CA THR A 245 2.11 6.98 27.04
C THR A 245 3.59 6.77 26.74
N GLU A 246 3.92 5.75 25.96
CA GLU A 246 5.25 5.52 25.41
C GLU A 246 5.35 6.27 24.09
N ASN A 247 6.17 7.32 24.06
CA ASN A 247 6.34 8.22 22.92
C ASN A 247 7.69 8.93 23.00
N HIS A 248 8.09 9.62 21.91
CA HIS A 248 9.37 10.31 21.78
C HIS A 248 9.25 11.84 21.74
N GLU A 249 8.25 12.41 22.44
CA GLU A 249 8.11 13.87 22.60
C GLU A 249 9.38 14.51 23.20
N ALA A 250 10.04 13.83 24.14
CA ALA A 250 11.25 14.33 24.78
C ALA A 250 12.41 14.52 23.79
N ASP A 251 12.58 13.59 22.83
CA ASP A 251 13.59 13.69 21.78
C ASP A 251 13.30 14.85 20.84
N LEU A 252 12.01 15.10 20.56
CA LEU A 252 11.58 16.24 19.76
C LEU A 252 11.87 17.58 20.44
N ARG A 253 11.59 17.68 21.75
CA ARG A 253 11.94 18.87 22.55
C ARG A 253 13.45 19.07 22.60
N LYS A 254 14.23 17.99 22.71
CA LYS A 254 15.70 18.04 22.68
C LYS A 254 16.22 18.53 21.33
N PHE A 255 15.66 18.06 20.22
CA PHE A 255 15.99 18.54 18.87
C PHE A 255 15.84 20.06 18.76
N PHE A 256 14.68 20.61 19.16
CA PHE A 256 14.45 22.04 19.15
C PHE A 256 15.31 22.81 20.16
N SER A 257 15.66 22.18 21.29
CA SER A 257 16.53 22.80 22.29
C SER A 257 17.91 23.13 21.71
N PHE A 258 18.50 22.27 20.87
CA PHE A 258 19.76 22.55 20.20
C PHE A 258 19.69 23.78 19.32
N ILE A 259 18.58 23.98 18.62
CA ILE A 259 18.37 25.18 17.78
C ILE A 259 18.26 26.42 18.67
N SER A 260 17.41 26.36 19.70
CA SER A 260 17.19 27.49 20.63
C SER A 260 18.45 27.92 21.40
N GLN A 261 19.39 27.00 21.61
CA GLN A 261 20.65 27.23 22.32
C GLN A 261 21.78 27.69 21.41
N GLY A 262 21.52 27.89 20.11
CA GLY A 262 22.53 28.29 19.13
C GLY A 262 23.49 27.15 18.74
N GLU A 263 23.08 25.90 18.91
CA GLU A 263 23.84 24.70 18.54
C GLU A 263 23.20 23.89 17.40
N PRO A 264 22.83 24.50 16.25
CA PRO A 264 22.04 23.84 15.21
C PRO A 264 22.75 22.65 14.54
N VAL A 265 24.08 22.54 14.65
CA VAL A 265 24.83 21.36 14.20
C VAL A 265 24.36 20.09 14.90
N TRP A 266 24.00 20.16 16.19
CA TRP A 266 23.46 19.01 16.92
C TRP A 266 22.05 18.66 16.48
N ALA A 267 21.23 19.65 16.12
CA ALA A 267 19.91 19.44 15.53
C ALA A 267 20.01 18.71 14.18
N VAL A 268 20.92 19.13 13.29
CA VAL A 268 21.17 18.46 12.01
C VAL A 268 21.56 16.98 12.19
N ARG A 269 22.30 16.65 13.25
CA ARG A 269 22.67 15.26 13.56
C ARG A 269 21.49 14.38 13.99
N GLN A 270 20.38 14.98 14.44
CA GLN A 270 19.14 14.26 14.77
C GLN A 270 18.26 13.99 13.55
N LEU A 271 18.62 14.52 12.36
CA LEU A 271 17.89 14.22 11.14
C LEU A 271 18.22 12.82 10.65
N GLU A 272 17.19 12.13 10.15
CA GLU A 272 17.33 10.83 9.49
C GLU A 272 17.98 11.01 8.11
N HIS A 273 18.61 9.94 7.60
CA HIS A 273 19.36 9.99 6.35
C HIS A 273 18.51 10.40 5.15
N SER A 274 17.24 10.01 5.05
CA SER A 274 16.36 10.44 3.96
C SER A 274 16.12 11.94 3.92
N LEU A 275 16.15 12.62 5.08
CA LEU A 275 15.96 14.08 5.17
C LEU A 275 17.26 14.86 4.96
N SER A 276 18.40 14.20 5.13
CA SER A 276 19.74 14.76 4.94
C SER A 276 20.71 13.70 4.38
N PRO A 277 20.53 13.29 3.12
CA PRO A 277 21.26 12.15 2.54
C PRO A 277 22.73 12.45 2.25
N ASP A 278 23.08 13.72 2.14
CA ASP A 278 24.42 14.19 1.83
C ASP A 278 24.77 15.48 2.58
N GLU A 279 26.04 15.86 2.49
CA GLU A 279 26.58 17.07 3.13
C GLU A 279 25.90 18.34 2.62
N ALA A 280 25.54 18.39 1.33
CA ALA A 280 24.89 19.57 0.76
C ALA A 280 23.53 19.82 1.42
N THR A 281 22.73 18.77 1.59
CA THR A 281 21.43 18.83 2.26
C THR A 281 21.59 19.12 3.75
N ALA A 282 22.60 18.55 4.41
CA ALA A 282 22.93 18.83 5.81
C ALA A 282 23.26 20.32 6.02
N GLN A 283 24.04 20.92 5.12
CA GLN A 283 24.39 22.35 5.16
C GLN A 283 23.17 23.25 4.89
N MET A 284 22.24 22.83 4.02
CA MET A 284 20.99 23.56 3.82
C MET A 284 20.14 23.59 5.10
N TRP A 285 20.01 22.46 5.80
CA TRP A 285 19.33 22.41 7.10
C TRP A 285 20.05 23.24 8.17
N LEU A 286 21.39 23.18 8.20
CA LEU A 286 22.18 24.00 9.11
C LEU A 286 21.92 25.49 8.90
N ALA A 287 22.00 25.96 7.65
CA ALA A 287 21.73 27.35 7.31
C ALA A 287 20.29 27.76 7.63
N ASN A 288 19.33 26.85 7.39
CA ASN A 288 17.93 27.05 7.76
C ASN A 288 17.80 27.26 9.28
N PHE A 289 18.31 26.35 10.11
CA PHE A 289 18.21 26.48 11.56
C PHE A 289 19.00 27.68 12.11
N GLN A 290 20.14 28.04 11.50
CA GLN A 290 20.92 29.22 11.86
C GLN A 290 20.22 30.55 11.53
N SER A 291 19.23 30.55 10.63
CA SER A 291 18.45 31.75 10.34
C SER A 291 17.56 32.19 11.51
N LEU A 292 17.31 31.30 12.46
CA LEU A 292 16.44 31.55 13.60
C LEU A 292 17.21 32.29 14.71
N LYS A 293 16.74 33.48 15.07
CA LYS A 293 17.25 34.26 16.20
C LYS A 293 16.79 33.69 17.53
N THR A 294 15.50 33.36 17.61
CA THR A 294 14.88 32.73 18.77
C THR A 294 13.93 31.64 18.30
N LEU A 295 13.87 30.57 19.07
CA LEU A 295 12.91 29.49 18.88
C LEU A 295 12.46 29.01 20.27
N GLU A 296 11.16 28.96 20.47
CA GLU A 296 10.53 28.43 21.68
C GLU A 296 9.48 27.39 21.28
N VAL A 297 9.47 26.24 21.97
CA VAL A 297 8.43 25.21 21.77
C VAL A 297 7.22 25.56 22.62
N VAL A 298 6.11 25.91 21.98
CA VAL A 298 4.84 26.27 22.63
C VAL A 298 4.05 25.02 23.00
N SER A 299 3.83 24.11 22.05
CA SER A 299 3.16 22.83 22.29
C SER A 299 3.71 21.71 21.42
N VAL A 300 3.54 20.48 21.90
CA VAL A 300 3.76 19.25 21.14
C VAL A 300 2.51 18.40 21.32
N GLU A 301 1.86 18.04 20.22
CA GLU A 301 0.62 17.27 20.18
C GLU A 301 0.89 16.00 19.36
N GLN A 302 0.50 14.83 19.88
CA GLN A 302 0.51 13.60 19.08
C GLN A 302 -0.58 13.68 18.01
N THR A 303 -0.29 13.26 16.78
CA THR A 303 -1.24 13.29 15.67
C THR A 303 -1.17 12.00 14.86
N ASN A 304 -2.25 11.67 14.15
CA ASN A 304 -2.34 10.44 13.35
C ASN A 304 -2.06 9.19 14.19
N LEU A 305 -2.60 9.13 15.41
CA LEU A 305 -2.35 8.07 16.40
C LEU A 305 -2.75 6.67 15.90
N GLU A 306 -3.81 6.63 15.10
CA GLU A 306 -4.28 5.47 14.34
C GLU A 306 -3.24 4.91 13.37
N GLN A 307 -2.26 5.75 13.05
CA GLN A 307 -1.13 5.48 12.19
C GLN A 307 0.17 5.47 12.99
N TRP A 308 0.22 5.40 14.32
CA TRP A 308 1.50 5.24 15.03
C TRP A 308 1.99 3.78 15.02
N THR A 309 3.30 3.57 14.92
CA THR A 309 3.96 2.26 15.11
C THR A 309 5.22 2.38 15.95
N ASP A 310 5.82 1.24 16.29
CA ASP A 310 7.17 1.15 16.83
C ASP A 310 8.26 1.65 15.86
N GLN A 311 7.89 2.00 14.61
CA GLN A 311 8.80 2.48 13.57
C GLN A 311 8.48 3.89 13.08
N TRP A 312 7.41 4.51 13.59
CA TRP A 312 6.90 5.77 13.08
C TRP A 312 6.00 6.45 14.09
N GLU A 313 6.29 7.71 14.39
CA GLU A 313 5.43 8.58 15.19
C GLU A 313 5.25 9.92 14.49
N SER A 314 4.11 10.57 14.69
CA SER A 314 3.82 11.87 14.11
C SER A 314 3.32 12.86 15.15
N TYR A 315 3.85 14.08 15.06
CA TYR A 315 3.60 15.16 16.00
C TYR A 315 3.24 16.44 15.26
N LYS A 316 2.34 17.21 15.86
CA LYS A 316 2.14 18.62 15.55
C LYS A 316 2.87 19.43 16.62
N VAL A 317 3.80 20.28 16.18
CA VAL A 317 4.58 21.15 17.05
C VAL A 317 4.27 22.60 16.75
N VAL A 318 3.88 23.34 17.77
CA VAL A 318 3.69 24.79 17.68
C VAL A 318 4.93 25.46 18.27
N LEU A 319 5.53 26.35 17.48
CA LEU A 319 6.78 27.04 17.78
C LEU A 319 6.55 28.55 17.75
N ASN A 320 7.19 29.29 18.64
CA ASN A 320 7.30 30.74 18.54
C ASN A 320 8.71 31.11 18.07
N VAL A 321 8.81 31.78 16.93
CA VAL A 321 10.07 31.97 16.20
C VAL A 321 10.31 33.46 15.94
N THR A 322 11.58 33.88 16.00
CA THR A 322 12.03 35.16 15.43
C THR A 322 13.15 34.91 14.44
N THR A 323 13.10 35.55 13.27
CA THR A 323 14.09 35.44 12.19
C THR A 323 14.36 36.81 11.56
N ASP A 324 15.57 36.99 11.02
CA ASP A 324 15.93 38.12 10.16
C ASP A 324 15.71 37.85 8.67
N GLU A 325 15.41 36.61 8.33
CA GLU A 325 15.16 36.18 6.96
C GLU A 325 13.68 36.30 6.60
N THR A 326 13.37 36.41 5.31
CA THR A 326 11.99 36.38 4.84
C THR A 326 11.43 34.94 4.89
N PRO A 327 10.12 34.76 5.15
CA PRO A 327 9.49 33.44 5.13
C PRO A 327 9.74 32.67 3.83
N ASP A 328 9.81 33.36 2.69
CA ASP A 328 10.07 32.75 1.38
C ASP A 328 11.41 32.00 1.28
N LYS A 329 12.38 32.31 2.15
CA LYS A 329 13.71 31.69 2.09
C LYS A 329 13.75 30.30 2.74
N TYR A 330 13.14 30.15 3.91
CA TYR A 330 13.23 28.94 4.74
C TYR A 330 11.91 28.48 5.35
N GLY A 331 10.81 29.18 5.07
CA GLY A 331 9.46 28.85 5.53
C GLY A 331 9.12 29.30 6.95
N TRP A 332 9.95 30.12 7.60
CA TRP A 332 9.71 30.60 8.96
C TRP A 332 9.11 31.99 8.99
N GLU A 333 8.02 32.15 9.73
CA GLU A 333 7.40 33.44 10.00
C GLU A 333 7.80 33.95 11.39
N ASN A 334 7.85 35.26 11.58
CA ASN A 334 7.98 35.83 12.92
C ASN A 334 6.69 35.59 13.70
N GLY A 335 6.78 35.00 14.89
CA GLY A 335 5.66 34.59 15.72
C GLY A 335 5.40 33.08 15.66
N GLU A 336 4.12 32.71 15.71
CA GLU A 336 3.71 31.30 15.81
C GLU A 336 3.86 30.56 14.47
N ASN A 337 4.51 29.40 14.52
CA ASN A 337 4.71 28.50 13.39
C ASN A 337 4.25 27.09 13.80
N THR A 338 3.40 26.47 12.99
CA THR A 338 3.05 25.04 13.14
C THR A 338 3.95 24.20 12.25
N ARG A 339 4.47 23.09 12.79
CA ARG A 339 5.24 22.08 12.06
C ARG A 339 4.68 20.69 12.32
N TRP A 340 4.65 19.88 11.27
CA TRP A 340 4.25 18.47 11.31
C TRP A 340 5.50 17.63 11.20
N ILE A 341 5.78 16.84 12.24
CA ILE A 341 7.07 16.19 12.41
C ILE A 341 6.86 14.71 12.53
N THR A 342 7.65 13.97 11.76
CA THR A 342 7.69 12.50 11.83
C THR A 342 8.99 12.07 12.50
N LEU A 343 8.88 11.15 13.45
CA LEU A 343 10.01 10.44 14.04
C LEU A 343 10.04 9.00 13.54
N VAL A 344 11.25 8.47 13.33
CA VAL A 344 11.50 7.05 13.02
C VAL A 344 12.69 6.53 13.84
N PRO A 345 12.77 5.24 14.19
CA PRO A 345 13.87 4.69 14.94
C PRO A 345 15.12 4.55 14.07
N GLN A 346 16.30 4.73 14.70
CA GLN A 346 17.60 4.54 14.06
C GLN A 346 18.36 3.31 14.61
N GLY A 347 17.69 2.47 15.39
CA GLY A 347 18.29 1.37 16.13
C GLY A 347 18.82 1.79 17.51
N ALA A 348 19.13 0.81 18.37
CA ALA A 348 19.62 1.02 19.74
C ALA A 348 18.72 1.88 20.66
N GLY A 349 17.47 2.10 20.28
CA GLY A 349 16.50 2.91 21.03
C GLY A 349 16.52 4.40 20.68
N ASP A 350 17.37 4.85 19.75
CA ASP A 350 17.40 6.24 19.30
C ASP A 350 16.35 6.51 18.23
N TRP A 351 15.72 7.70 18.29
CA TRP A 351 14.76 8.17 17.30
C TRP A 351 15.23 9.45 16.61
N LYS A 352 14.87 9.59 15.34
CA LYS A 352 15.31 10.68 14.48
C LYS A 352 14.19 11.34 13.72
N ILE A 353 14.40 12.61 13.41
CA ILE A 353 13.50 13.44 12.63
C ILE A 353 13.56 13.00 11.16
N ALA A 354 12.48 12.37 10.69
CA ALA A 354 12.35 11.89 9.31
C ALA A 354 11.67 12.92 8.40
N SER A 355 10.87 13.83 8.97
CA SER A 355 10.17 14.88 8.22
C SER A 355 9.92 16.11 9.09
N ILE A 356 9.92 17.29 8.47
CA ILE A 356 9.49 18.57 9.04
C ILE A 356 8.64 19.28 7.98
N GLY A 357 7.31 19.16 8.07
CA GLY A 357 6.34 19.73 7.14
C GLY A 357 5.68 21.01 7.67
N THR A 358 5.16 21.84 6.76
CA THR A 358 4.31 23.01 7.08
C THR A 358 2.80 22.69 7.00
N SER A 359 2.46 21.49 6.56
CA SER A 359 1.11 20.92 6.50
C SER A 359 1.12 19.45 6.97
N PRO A 360 -0.05 18.91 7.40
CA PRO A 360 -0.18 17.50 7.80
C PRO A 360 0.21 16.52 6.69
#